data_AF-A0A7C3SF02-F1
#
_entry.id   AF-A0A7C3SF02-F1
#
_cell.length_a   1.000
_cell.length_b   1.000
_cell.length_c   1.000
_cell.angle_alpha   90.00
_cell.angle_beta   90.00
_cell.angle_gamma   90.00
#
_symmetry.space_group_name_H-M   'P 1'
#
loop_
_entity.id
_entity.type
_entity.pdbx_description
1 polymer ?
#
loop_
_entity_poly.entity_id
_entity_poly.type
_entity_poly.pdbx_seq_one_letter_code
_entity_poly.pdbx_strand_id
1 'polypeptide(L)'
;MFEKLFQRLFAPVFLEEEVREEVAKDCGIDKNELPEIEFKPLPFIAKITNYGKVIIGKIAGTYNILKNKIYIDPLDYFFSNTYEKIKLLAEEFYHAADNLKGKLKNKYKSFQEYLENYDNDEDEIRAKTRAERIANKYGEFGSLSLYI
;
A
#
# COMPACT_ATOMS: atom_id res chain seq x y z
N MET A 1 8.99 -7.13 -30.02
CA MET A 1 10.05 -6.53 -29.17
C MET A 1 9.62 -5.18 -28.58
N PHE A 2 8.88 -4.35 -29.33
CA PHE A 2 8.28 -3.09 -28.85
C PHE A 2 7.21 -3.27 -27.76
N GLU A 3 6.34 -4.29 -27.88
CA GLU A 3 5.29 -4.59 -26.89
C GLU A 3 5.83 -4.88 -25.48
N LYS A 4 6.95 -5.60 -25.35
CA LYS A 4 7.59 -5.89 -24.04
C LYS A 4 8.18 -4.65 -23.39
N LEU A 5 8.61 -3.66 -24.18
CA LEU A 5 9.12 -2.39 -23.69
C LEU A 5 7.95 -1.46 -23.29
N PHE A 6 6.88 -1.47 -24.08
CA PHE A 6 5.64 -0.71 -23.83
C PHE A 6 4.94 -1.21 -22.56
N GLN A 7 4.82 -2.53 -22.38
CA GLN A 7 4.31 -3.12 -21.14
C GLN A 7 5.22 -2.78 -19.94
N ARG A 8 6.55 -2.76 -20.08
CA ARG A 8 7.43 -2.40 -18.95
C ARG A 8 7.39 -0.92 -18.58
N LEU A 9 7.19 -0.02 -19.54
CA LEU A 9 7.17 1.43 -19.30
C LEU A 9 5.79 1.96 -18.86
N PHE A 10 4.70 1.35 -19.34
CA PHE A 10 3.34 1.83 -19.05
C PHE A 10 2.53 0.92 -18.13
N ALA A 11 2.89 -0.35 -17.91
CA ALA A 11 2.17 -1.19 -16.93
C ALA A 11 2.07 -0.57 -15.53
N PRO A 12 3.05 0.20 -15.01
CA PRO A 12 2.89 0.88 -13.73
C PRO A 12 1.72 1.88 -13.72
N VAL A 13 1.55 2.65 -14.81
CA VAL A 13 0.51 3.69 -14.94
C VAL A 13 -0.87 3.08 -15.17
N PHE A 14 -0.95 2.02 -15.99
CA PHE A 14 -2.21 1.28 -16.19
C PHE A 14 -2.66 0.57 -14.92
N LEU A 15 -1.72 -0.01 -14.15
CA LEU A 15 -2.01 -0.70 -12.90
C LEU A 15 -2.50 0.27 -11.82
N GLU A 16 -1.90 1.45 -11.71
CA GLU A 16 -2.35 2.47 -10.75
C GLU A 16 -3.81 2.88 -11.01
N GLU A 17 -4.14 3.24 -12.25
CA GLU A 17 -5.47 3.73 -12.60
C GLU A 17 -6.55 2.66 -12.38
N GLU A 18 -6.24 1.41 -12.73
CA GLU A 18 -7.15 0.28 -12.55
C GLU A 18 -7.41 0.00 -11.06
N VAL A 19 -6.35 -0.03 -10.24
CA VAL A 19 -6.49 -0.22 -8.80
C VAL A 19 -7.23 0.94 -8.14
N ARG A 20 -6.95 2.18 -8.57
CA ARG A 20 -7.65 3.37 -8.10
C ARG A 20 -9.15 3.28 -8.37
N GLU A 21 -9.54 2.88 -9.57
CA GLU A 21 -10.95 2.73 -9.96
C GLU A 21 -11.65 1.63 -9.15
N GLU A 22 -10.99 0.49 -8.95
CA GLU A 22 -11.52 -0.61 -8.13
C GLU A 22 -11.73 -0.20 -6.66
N VAL A 23 -10.77 0.51 -6.06
CA VAL A 23 -10.89 1.00 -4.68
C VAL A 23 -11.99 2.07 -4.57
N ALA A 24 -12.05 3.01 -5.51
CA ALA A 24 -13.08 4.04 -5.54
C ALA A 24 -14.49 3.42 -5.61
N LYS A 25 -14.67 2.42 -6.47
CA LYS A 25 -15.91 1.66 -6.60
C LYS A 25 -16.27 0.88 -5.32
N ASP A 26 -15.31 0.22 -4.67
CA ASP A 26 -15.56 -0.50 -3.42
C ASP A 26 -15.92 0.45 -2.26
N CYS A 27 -15.34 1.65 -2.26
CA CYS A 27 -15.60 2.67 -1.24
C CYS A 27 -16.81 3.55 -1.55
N GLY A 28 -17.33 3.52 -2.77
CA GLY A 28 -18.43 4.37 -3.23
C GLY A 28 -18.05 5.85 -3.27
N ILE A 29 -16.85 6.17 -3.71
CA ILE A 29 -16.31 7.54 -3.87
C ILE A 29 -15.94 7.80 -5.32
N ASP A 30 -15.78 9.07 -5.71
CA ASP A 30 -15.23 9.42 -7.01
C ASP A 30 -13.72 9.09 -7.04
N LYS A 31 -13.26 8.39 -8.08
CA LYS A 31 -11.84 8.03 -8.22
C LYS A 31 -10.91 9.24 -8.32
N ASN A 32 -11.44 10.38 -8.75
CA ASN A 32 -10.68 11.63 -8.84
C ASN A 32 -10.47 12.29 -7.46
N GLU A 33 -11.20 11.87 -6.43
CA GLU A 33 -10.95 12.31 -5.05
C GLU A 33 -9.77 11.57 -4.42
N LEU A 34 -9.41 10.40 -4.95
CA LEU A 34 -8.23 9.67 -4.48
C LEU A 34 -6.94 10.42 -4.86
N PRO A 35 -5.98 10.49 -3.93
CA PRO A 35 -4.76 11.27 -4.10
C PRO A 35 -3.85 10.68 -5.18
N GLU A 36 -2.95 11.53 -5.69
CA GLU A 36 -1.87 11.10 -6.58
C GLU A 36 -0.79 10.32 -5.84
N ILE A 37 -0.11 9.44 -6.58
CA ILE A 37 1.04 8.67 -6.12
C ILE A 37 2.33 9.41 -6.47
N GLU A 38 3.22 9.50 -5.51
CA GLU A 38 4.58 10.01 -5.67
C GLU A 38 5.60 8.94 -5.29
N PHE A 39 6.41 8.50 -6.26
CA PHE A 39 7.49 7.56 -5.99
C PHE A 39 8.66 8.27 -5.33
N LYS A 40 8.97 7.88 -4.10
CA LYS A 40 10.06 8.48 -3.31
C LYS A 40 10.65 7.43 -2.37
N PRO A 41 11.99 7.37 -2.22
CA PRO A 41 12.60 6.50 -1.23
C PRO A 41 12.01 6.72 0.16
N LEU A 42 11.54 5.64 0.78
CA LEU A 42 10.93 5.65 2.10
C LEU A 42 11.92 5.15 3.16
N PRO A 43 11.78 5.61 4.42
CA PRO A 43 12.76 5.30 5.45
C PRO A 43 12.71 3.83 5.88
N PHE A 44 13.88 3.31 6.23
CA PHE A 44 14.01 2.12 7.07
C PHE A 44 13.83 2.50 8.53
N ILE A 45 13.29 1.58 9.31
CA ILE A 45 12.97 1.80 10.72
C ILE A 45 13.50 0.62 11.53
N ALA A 46 14.28 0.93 12.57
CA ALA A 46 14.84 -0.07 13.48
C ALA A 46 14.18 0.03 14.86
N LYS A 47 13.71 -1.11 15.40
CA LYS A 47 13.23 -1.26 16.78
C LYS A 47 14.20 -2.15 17.55
N ILE A 48 14.74 -1.64 18.67
CA ILE A 48 15.46 -2.48 19.63
C ILE A 48 14.42 -3.08 20.59
N THR A 49 14.28 -4.39 20.58
CA THR A 49 13.36 -5.11 21.49
C THR A 49 13.95 -5.18 22.90
N ASN A 50 13.10 -5.44 23.89
CA ASN A 50 13.47 -5.54 25.32
C ASN A 50 14.57 -6.59 25.62
N TYR A 51 14.84 -7.50 24.66
CA TYR A 51 15.88 -8.52 24.76
C TYR A 51 17.15 -8.19 23.95
N GLY A 52 17.31 -6.95 23.50
CA GLY A 52 18.47 -6.48 22.72
C GLY A 52 18.46 -6.89 21.25
N LYS A 53 17.42 -7.56 20.73
CA LYS A 53 17.29 -7.86 19.29
C LYS A 53 16.81 -6.64 18.53
N VAL A 54 17.44 -6.32 17.41
CA VAL A 54 17.02 -5.23 16.50
C VAL A 54 16.10 -5.81 15.42
N ILE A 55 14.88 -5.29 15.32
CA ILE A 55 13.95 -5.53 14.21
C ILE A 55 14.09 -4.36 13.25
N ILE A 56 14.44 -4.62 11.99
CA ILE A 56 14.51 -3.60 10.94
C ILE A 56 13.32 -3.84 10.00
N GLY A 57 12.41 -2.86 9.92
CA GLY A 57 11.31 -2.82 8.96
C GLY A 57 11.55 -1.73 7.92
N LYS A 58 10.96 -1.91 6.74
CA LYS A 58 10.96 -0.90 5.67
C LYS A 58 9.51 -0.51 5.38
N ILE A 59 9.26 0.78 5.23
CA ILE A 59 7.96 1.27 4.76
C ILE A 59 7.95 1.15 3.23
N ALA A 60 7.04 0.36 2.69
CA ALA A 60 6.88 0.20 1.23
C ALA A 60 5.93 1.26 0.63
N GLY A 61 4.95 1.71 1.41
CA GLY A 61 3.97 2.73 1.02
C GLY A 61 3.48 3.50 2.24
N THR A 62 3.00 4.73 2.02
CA THR A 62 2.31 5.50 3.05
C THR A 62 1.45 6.62 2.46
N TYR A 63 0.19 6.68 2.89
CA TYR A 63 -0.70 7.82 2.68
C TYR A 63 -0.42 8.94 3.70
N ASN A 64 -0.08 10.12 3.19
CA ASN A 64 0.11 11.33 3.97
C ASN A 64 -1.15 12.21 3.95
N ILE A 65 -1.89 12.18 5.06
CA ILE A 65 -3.14 12.93 5.26
C ILE A 65 -2.93 14.45 5.11
N LEU A 66 -1.85 15.00 5.65
CA LEU A 66 -1.61 16.46 5.65
C LEU A 66 -1.38 17.02 4.25
N LYS A 67 -0.74 16.23 3.39
CA LYS A 67 -0.44 16.61 2.00
C LYS A 67 -1.43 16.07 0.99
N ASN A 68 -2.36 15.23 1.45
CA ASN A 68 -3.23 14.41 0.61
C ASN A 68 -2.48 13.74 -0.55
N LYS A 69 -1.42 13.00 -0.22
CA LYS A 69 -0.55 12.31 -1.19
C LYS A 69 -0.22 10.90 -0.73
N ILE A 70 -0.11 9.97 -1.68
CA ILE A 70 0.43 8.64 -1.42
C ILE A 70 1.91 8.63 -1.81
N TYR A 71 2.76 8.12 -0.94
CA TYR A 71 4.17 7.91 -1.21
C TYR A 71 4.46 6.43 -1.31
N ILE A 72 5.17 6.00 -2.36
CA ILE A 72 5.56 4.60 -2.54
C ILE A 72 7.08 4.53 -2.74
N ASP A 73 7.70 3.57 -2.06
CA ASP A 73 9.12 3.30 -2.27
C ASP A 73 9.33 2.68 -3.66
N PRO A 74 10.15 3.32 -4.52
CA PRO A 74 10.34 2.83 -5.88
C PRO A 74 11.00 1.45 -5.91
N LEU A 75 11.87 1.10 -4.96
CA LEU A 75 12.52 -0.20 -4.97
C LEU A 75 11.51 -1.30 -4.62
N ASP A 76 10.72 -1.12 -3.55
CA ASP A 76 9.71 -2.12 -3.19
C ASP A 76 8.66 -2.29 -4.29
N TYR A 77 8.26 -1.17 -4.91
CA TYR A 77 7.31 -1.23 -6.02
C TYR A 77 7.91 -1.90 -7.26
N PHE A 78 9.04 -1.44 -7.80
CA PHE A 78 9.53 -1.97 -9.08
C PHE A 78 10.04 -3.42 -9.00
N PHE A 79 10.61 -3.83 -7.86
CA PHE A 79 11.15 -5.18 -7.67
C PHE A 79 10.13 -6.21 -7.16
N SER A 80 8.91 -5.78 -6.80
CA SER A 80 7.85 -6.71 -6.41
C SER A 80 7.07 -7.27 -7.61
N ASN A 81 6.39 -8.39 -7.38
CA ASN A 81 5.51 -9.01 -8.36
C ASN A 81 4.21 -8.21 -8.52
N THR A 82 3.40 -8.55 -9.53
CA THR A 82 2.15 -7.83 -9.82
C THR A 82 1.17 -7.86 -8.64
N TYR A 83 1.07 -8.98 -7.94
CA TYR A 83 0.19 -9.13 -6.78
C TYR A 83 0.57 -8.13 -5.67
N GLU A 84 1.84 -8.10 -5.29
CA GLU A 84 2.36 -7.21 -4.25
C GLU A 84 2.23 -5.73 -4.64
N LYS A 85 2.45 -5.40 -5.92
CA LYS A 85 2.21 -4.04 -6.44
C LYS A 85 0.77 -3.61 -6.25
N ILE A 86 -0.18 -4.46 -6.66
CA ILE A 86 -1.61 -4.16 -6.55
C ILE A 86 -2.02 -4.05 -5.09
N LYS A 87 -1.57 -4.98 -4.25
CA LYS A 87 -1.85 -4.97 -2.82
C LYS A 87 -1.37 -3.67 -2.18
N LEU A 88 -0.13 -3.28 -2.45
CA LEU A 88 0.46 -2.04 -1.93
C LEU A 88 -0.34 -0.80 -2.38
N LEU A 89 -0.63 -0.69 -3.68
CA LEU A 89 -1.44 0.40 -4.22
C LEU A 89 -2.83 0.46 -3.56
N ALA A 90 -3.51 -0.67 -3.49
CA ALA A 90 -4.86 -0.76 -2.98
C ALA A 90 -4.91 -0.40 -1.49
N GLU A 91 -3.94 -0.86 -0.69
CA GLU A 91 -3.84 -0.57 0.74
C GLU A 91 -3.73 0.95 0.98
N GLU A 92 -2.84 1.64 0.27
CA GLU A 92 -2.70 3.09 0.40
C GLU A 92 -3.92 3.87 -0.10
N PHE A 93 -4.56 3.41 -1.18
CA PHE A 93 -5.81 4.00 -1.64
C PHE A 93 -6.96 3.77 -0.66
N TYR A 94 -7.05 2.62 0.01
CA TYR A 94 -8.05 2.38 1.06
C TYR A 94 -7.82 3.30 2.25
N HIS A 95 -6.57 3.53 2.65
CA HIS A 95 -6.25 4.52 3.68
C HIS A 95 -6.69 5.93 3.30
N ALA A 96 -6.47 6.33 2.05
CA ALA A 96 -6.94 7.61 1.55
C ALA A 96 -8.47 7.69 1.51
N ALA A 97 -9.14 6.66 1.01
CA ALA A 97 -10.60 6.58 0.93
C ALA A 97 -11.26 6.63 2.31
N ASP A 98 -10.70 5.92 3.29
CA ASP A 98 -11.22 5.93 4.66
C ASP A 98 -11.08 7.32 5.30
N ASN A 99 -9.97 8.02 5.06
CA ASN A 99 -9.79 9.40 5.50
C ASN A 99 -10.81 10.36 4.84
N LEU A 100 -11.06 10.24 3.53
CA LEU A 100 -12.07 11.03 2.82
C LEU A 100 -13.48 10.81 3.39
N LYS A 101 -13.79 9.58 3.81
CA LYS A 101 -15.07 9.22 4.42
C LYS A 101 -15.17 9.59 5.90
N GLY A 102 -14.19 10.32 6.43
CA GLY A 102 -14.16 10.76 7.83
C GLY A 102 -13.95 9.62 8.82
N LYS A 103 -13.47 8.45 8.39
CA LYS A 103 -13.01 7.41 9.31
C LYS A 103 -11.68 7.88 9.88
N LEU A 104 -11.70 8.27 11.15
CA LEU A 104 -10.52 8.73 11.86
C LEU A 104 -9.55 7.55 12.00
N LYS A 105 -8.38 7.63 11.33
CA LYS A 105 -7.25 6.77 11.68
C LYS A 105 -6.93 6.93 13.17
N ASN A 106 -6.59 5.82 13.83
CA ASN A 106 -5.93 5.84 15.11
C ASN A 106 -4.68 6.74 15.01
N LYS A 107 -4.68 7.85 15.76
CA LYS A 107 -3.53 8.76 15.81
C LYS A 107 -2.53 8.22 16.83
N TYR A 108 -1.57 7.45 16.36
CA TYR A 108 -0.43 7.04 17.17
C TYR A 108 0.48 8.24 17.44
N LYS A 109 0.91 8.42 18.70
CA LYS A 109 1.81 9.49 19.12
C LYS A 109 3.24 9.24 18.65
N SER A 110 3.56 8.00 18.32
CA SER A 110 4.84 7.61 17.75
C SER A 110 4.69 6.40 16.83
N PHE A 111 5.64 6.22 15.91
CA PHE A 111 5.67 5.03 15.06
C PHE A 111 5.92 3.73 15.86
N GLN A 112 6.57 3.83 17.02
CA GLN A 112 6.69 2.68 17.93
C GLN A 112 5.33 2.21 18.43
N GLU A 113 4.48 3.16 18.85
CA GLU A 113 3.11 2.88 19.29
C GLU A 113 2.27 2.30 18.14
N TYR A 114 2.46 2.80 16.92
CA TYR A 114 1.85 2.19 15.72
C TYR A 114 2.27 0.72 15.57
N LEU A 115 3.57 0.41 15.56
CA LEU A 115 4.05 -0.97 15.39
C LEU A 115 3.55 -1.93 16.49
N GLU A 116 3.42 -1.45 17.72
CA GLU A 116 2.92 -2.25 18.85
C GLU A 116 1.43 -2.55 18.77
N ASN A 117 0.69 -1.72 18.04
CA ASN A 117 -0.75 -1.87 17.86
C ASN A 117 -1.13 -2.27 16.44
N TYR A 118 -0.16 -2.45 15.54
CA TYR A 118 -0.39 -2.63 14.11
C TYR A 118 -1.31 -3.81 13.79
N ASP A 119 -1.11 -4.95 14.47
CA ASP A 119 -1.92 -6.15 14.29
C ASP A 119 -3.32 -6.04 14.94
N ASN A 120 -3.55 -4.99 15.73
CA ASN A 120 -4.82 -4.69 16.39
C ASN A 120 -5.49 -3.43 15.83
N ASP A 121 -4.89 -2.75 14.85
CA ASP A 121 -5.47 -1.55 14.25
C ASP A 121 -6.53 -1.96 13.23
N GLU A 122 -7.80 -1.81 13.61
CA GLU A 122 -8.94 -2.20 12.76
C GLU A 122 -8.91 -1.56 11.38
N ASP A 123 -8.41 -0.32 11.25
CA ASP A 123 -8.34 0.35 9.96
C ASP A 123 -7.25 -0.23 9.06
N GLU A 124 -6.10 -0.59 9.62
CA GLU A 124 -5.02 -1.25 8.89
C GLU A 124 -5.41 -2.67 8.50
N ILE A 125 -6.04 -3.43 9.40
CA ILE A 125 -6.56 -4.77 9.11
C ILE A 125 -7.61 -4.71 7.99
N ARG A 126 -8.51 -3.74 8.04
CA ARG A 126 -9.56 -3.53 7.03
C ARG A 126 -8.96 -3.18 5.67
N ALA A 127 -8.03 -2.22 5.62
CA ALA A 127 -7.38 -1.80 4.39
C ALA A 127 -6.66 -2.97 3.72
N LYS A 128 -5.87 -3.73 4.48
CA LYS A 128 -5.17 -4.93 3.99
C LYS A 128 -6.12 -6.00 3.46
N THR A 129 -7.14 -6.36 4.24
CA THR A 129 -8.09 -7.40 3.85
C THR A 129 -8.78 -7.05 2.52
N ARG A 130 -9.12 -5.77 2.34
CA ARG A 130 -9.73 -5.29 1.10
C ARG A 130 -8.73 -5.20 -0.05
N ALA A 131 -7.48 -4.80 0.23
CA ALA A 131 -6.40 -4.76 -0.74
C ALA A 131 -6.04 -6.16 -1.26
N GLU A 132 -5.95 -7.15 -0.38
CA GLU A 132 -5.73 -8.56 -0.73
C GLU A 132 -6.83 -9.09 -1.64
N ARG A 133 -8.09 -8.74 -1.36
CA ARG A 133 -9.22 -9.10 -2.22
C ARG A 133 -9.11 -8.50 -3.63
N ILE A 134 -8.64 -7.25 -3.77
CA ILE A 134 -8.37 -6.67 -5.10
C ILE A 134 -7.20 -7.42 -5.75
N ALA A 135 -6.07 -7.55 -5.06
CA ALA A 135 -4.87 -8.21 -5.58
C ALA A 135 -5.14 -9.66 -6.04
N ASN A 136 -5.99 -10.40 -5.32
CA ASN A 136 -6.39 -11.76 -5.67
C ASN A 136 -7.13 -11.84 -7.02
N LYS A 137 -7.86 -10.80 -7.45
CA LYS A 137 -8.49 -10.76 -8.78
C LYS A 137 -7.46 -10.84 -9.91
N TYR A 138 -6.25 -10.36 -9.64
CA TYR A 138 -5.12 -10.37 -10.58
C TYR A 138 -4.15 -11.52 -10.30
N GLY A 139 -4.35 -12.22 -9.18
CA GLY A 139 -3.52 -13.31 -8.67
C GLY A 139 -3.91 -14.72 -9.12
N GLU A 140 -4.95 -14.91 -9.95
CA GLU A 140 -5.26 -16.23 -10.53
C GLU A 140 -4.16 -16.76 -11.49
N PHE A 141 -3.14 -15.96 -11.78
CA PHE A 141 -1.86 -16.42 -12.36
C PHE A 141 -0.70 -16.26 -11.37
N GLY A 142 -0.80 -16.95 -10.23
CA GLY A 142 0.33 -17.57 -9.53
C GLY A 142 1.28 -16.65 -8.76
N SER A 143 1.19 -16.70 -7.43
CA SER A 143 2.39 -16.84 -6.60
C SER A 143 2.06 -17.52 -5.28
N LEU A 144 2.33 -18.84 -5.24
CA LEU A 144 2.88 -19.46 -4.05
C LEU A 144 4.18 -18.71 -3.71
N SER A 145 4.19 -18.03 -2.57
CA SER A 145 5.43 -17.67 -1.87
C SER A 145 5.20 -17.90 -0.38
N LEU A 146 5.45 -19.15 0.01
CA LEU A 146 5.79 -19.54 1.36
C LEU A 146 7.18 -18.92 1.65
N TYR A 147 7.29 -18.07 2.66
CA TYR A 147 8.60 -17.71 3.21
C TYR A 147 9.02 -18.83 4.17
N ILE A 148 10.20 -19.41 3.91
CA ILE A 148 10.92 -20.35 4.80
C ILE A 148 11.38 -19.59 6.05
#